data_AF-A0A101SSD0-F1
#
_entry.id   AF-A0A101SSD0-F1
#
_cell.length_a   1.000
_cell.length_b   1.000
_cell.length_c   1.000
_cell.angle_alpha   90.00
_cell.angle_beta   90.00
_cell.angle_gamma   90.00
#
_symmetry.space_group_name_H-M   'P 1'
#
loop_
_entity.id
_entity.type
_entity.pdbx_description
1 polymer ?
#
loop_
_entity_poly.entity_id
_entity_poly.type
_entity_poly.pdbx_seq_one_letter_code
_entity_poly.pdbx_strand_id
1 'polypeptide(L)'
;MDVTVSPGDPVRRRLCVRPGTVVTLVLRTRADDKRWTGVLSSAPALVMVSGWHPAADGGARAGLRCAGTRGGRAVVTASAKAPDVAGAPRVAFTLDVDVVPYPREG
;
A
#
# COMPACT_ATOMS: atom_id res chain seq x y z
N MET A 1 -12.00 1.64 3.34
CA MET A 1 -11.16 2.57 4.12
C MET A 1 -10.13 3.19 3.19
N ASP A 2 -9.80 4.47 3.32
CA ASP A 2 -8.78 5.14 2.51
C ASP A 2 -7.51 5.42 3.31
N VAL A 3 -6.35 5.24 2.69
CA VAL A 3 -5.05 5.70 3.18
C VAL A 3 -4.42 6.57 2.10
N THR A 4 -4.39 7.87 2.33
CA THR A 4 -3.74 8.82 1.43
C THR A 4 -2.29 9.07 1.84
N VAL A 5 -1.39 9.08 0.85
CA VAL A 5 0.02 9.43 0.97
C VAL A 5 0.28 10.66 0.13
N SER A 6 0.65 11.76 0.78
CA SER A 6 0.96 13.05 0.16
C SER A 6 2.47 13.33 0.16
N PRO A 7 2.96 14.22 -0.71
CA PRO A 7 4.32 14.73 -0.60
C PRO A 7 4.62 15.25 0.81
N GLY A 8 5.77 14.86 1.35
CA GLY A 8 6.17 15.23 2.72
C GLY A 8 5.63 14.32 3.82
N ASP A 9 4.71 13.40 3.52
CA ASP A 9 4.30 12.37 4.48
C ASP A 9 5.49 11.46 4.84
N PRO A 10 5.47 10.86 6.04
CA PRO A 10 6.46 9.87 6.41
C PRO A 10 6.46 8.71 5.42
N VAL A 11 7.67 8.31 5.00
CA VAL A 11 7.90 7.21 4.04
C VAL A 11 7.48 5.84 4.59
N ARG A 12 7.18 5.75 5.89
CA ARG A 12 6.68 4.55 6.55
C ARG A 12 5.49 4.89 7.44
N ARG A 13 4.38 4.15 7.31
CA ARG A 13 3.18 4.29 8.15
C ARG A 13 2.71 2.94 8.65
N ARG A 14 2.02 2.94 9.79
CA ARG A 14 1.35 1.75 10.34
C ARG A 14 -0.17 1.90 10.22
N LEU A 15 -0.84 0.81 9.90
CA LEU A 15 -2.28 0.71 9.78
C LEU A 15 -2.77 -0.56 10.50
N CYS A 16 -3.68 -0.40 11.45
CA CYS A 16 -4.38 -1.53 12.06
C CYS A 16 -5.77 -1.68 11.42
N VAL A 17 -6.12 -2.88 10.99
CA VAL A 17 -7.41 -3.19 10.35
C VAL A 17 -8.03 -4.47 10.90
N ARG A 18 -9.33 -4.62 10.70
CA ARG A 18 -10.04 -5.87 10.97
C ARG A 18 -9.92 -6.83 9.79
N PRO A 19 -9.97 -8.15 10.04
CA PRO A 19 -10.10 -9.14 8.97
C PRO A 19 -11.25 -8.80 8.01
N GLY A 20 -11.03 -9.01 6.72
CA GLY A 20 -11.99 -8.70 5.66
C GLY A 20 -12.07 -7.24 5.23
N THR A 21 -11.33 -6.33 5.89
CA THR A 21 -11.30 -4.92 5.49
C THR A 21 -10.70 -4.75 4.10
N VAL A 22 -11.34 -3.90 3.28
CA VAL A 22 -10.77 -3.41 2.03
C VAL A 22 -10.23 -2.00 2.24
N VAL A 23 -8.95 -1.83 1.91
CA VAL A 23 -8.23 -0.55 2.00
C VAL A 23 -7.92 -0.07 0.60
N THR A 24 -8.15 1.21 0.33
CA THR A 24 -7.69 1.91 -0.86
C THR A 24 -6.49 2.74 -0.47
N LEU A 25 -5.34 2.44 -1.06
CA LEU A 25 -4.11 3.23 -0.91
C LEU A 25 -4.09 4.27 -2.02
N VAL A 26 -4.21 5.55 -1.66
CA VAL A 26 -4.16 6.69 -2.59
C VAL A 26 -2.78 7.32 -2.50
N LEU A 27 -2.00 7.16 -3.56
CA LEU A 27 -0.67 7.72 -3.69
C LEU A 27 -0.79 9.02 -4.50
N ARG A 28 -0.61 10.17 -3.86
CA ARG A 28 -0.61 11.47 -4.55
C ARG A 28 0.63 11.59 -5.43
N THR A 29 0.56 12.49 -6.40
CA THR A 29 1.72 12.85 -7.22
C THR A 29 2.90 13.28 -6.34
N ARG A 30 4.12 12.93 -6.75
CA ARG A 30 5.33 13.13 -5.94
C ARG A 30 5.99 14.47 -6.27
N ALA A 31 6.76 15.00 -5.32
CA ALA A 31 7.51 16.25 -5.52
C ALA A 31 8.88 16.05 -6.19
N ASP A 32 9.37 14.81 -6.30
CA ASP A 32 10.69 14.47 -6.84
C ASP A 32 10.66 13.97 -8.30
N ASP A 33 9.68 14.39 -9.10
CA ASP A 33 9.43 14.04 -10.51
C ASP A 33 9.28 12.54 -10.84
N LYS A 34 9.41 11.66 -9.84
CA LYS A 34 9.22 10.22 -9.98
C LYS A 34 7.74 9.88 -10.02
N ARG A 35 7.41 8.85 -10.79
CA ARG A 35 6.06 8.29 -10.87
C ARG A 35 5.97 6.99 -10.08
N TRP A 36 4.80 6.73 -9.50
CA TRP A 36 4.51 5.45 -8.87
C TRP A 36 4.41 4.36 -9.93
N THR A 37 5.02 3.21 -9.67
CA THR A 37 5.11 2.11 -10.65
C THR A 37 4.35 0.86 -10.23
N GLY A 38 4.04 0.70 -8.94
CA GLY A 38 3.31 -0.44 -8.45
C GLY A 38 3.36 -0.59 -6.93
N VAL A 39 2.62 -1.59 -6.45
CA VAL A 39 2.53 -1.94 -5.04
C VAL A 39 2.72 -3.44 -4.88
N LEU A 40 3.47 -3.85 -3.85
CA LEU A 40 3.72 -5.24 -3.51
C LEU A 40 3.39 -5.48 -2.04
N SER A 41 2.95 -6.70 -1.73
CA SER A 41 2.69 -7.15 -0.36
C SER A 41 3.67 -8.25 0.00
N SER A 42 4.28 -8.16 1.18
CA SER A 42 5.18 -9.21 1.71
C SER A 42 4.44 -10.49 2.11
N ALA A 43 3.12 -10.40 2.34
CA ALA A 43 2.28 -11.53 2.70
C ALA A 43 0.94 -11.48 1.91
N PRO A 44 0.93 -11.83 0.62
CA PRO A 44 -0.25 -11.74 -0.24
C PRO A 44 -1.45 -12.56 0.25
N ALA A 45 -1.20 -13.66 0.97
CA ALA A 45 -2.25 -14.47 1.59
C ALA A 45 -2.96 -13.75 2.77
N LEU A 46 -2.34 -12.72 3.34
CA LEU A 46 -2.90 -11.90 4.43
C LEU A 46 -3.42 -10.56 3.90
N VAL A 47 -2.66 -9.89 3.06
CA VAL A 47 -3.05 -8.63 2.40
C VAL A 47 -2.77 -8.76 0.92
N MET A 48 -3.83 -8.98 0.15
CA MET A 48 -3.76 -9.12 -1.30
C MET A 48 -3.87 -7.73 -1.95
N VAL A 49 -2.96 -7.42 -2.89
CA VAL A 49 -3.14 -6.27 -3.79
C VAL A 49 -4.19 -6.65 -4.83
N SER A 50 -5.38 -6.07 -4.75
CA SER A 50 -6.53 -6.42 -5.59
C SER A 50 -6.68 -5.57 -6.84
N GLY A 51 -5.91 -4.49 -6.97
CA GLY A 51 -5.94 -3.63 -8.15
C GLY A 51 -4.89 -2.52 -8.09
N TRP A 52 -4.37 -2.13 -9.24
CA TRP A 52 -3.42 -1.04 -9.42
C TRP A 52 -3.92 -0.12 -10.53
N HIS A 53 -4.07 1.16 -10.22
CA HIS A 53 -4.65 2.16 -11.11
C HIS A 53 -3.77 3.42 -11.08
N PRO A 54 -2.78 3.54 -11.98
CA PRO A 54 -2.02 4.77 -12.13
C PRO A 54 -2.93 5.89 -12.65
N ALA A 55 -2.68 7.12 -12.20
CA ALA A 55 -3.38 8.31 -12.65
C ALA A 55 -2.50 9.15 -13.59
N ALA A 56 -3.12 9.91 -14.49
CA ALA A 56 -2.42 10.71 -15.49
C ALA A 56 -1.53 11.80 -14.86
N ASP A 57 -1.93 12.31 -13.69
CA ASP A 57 -1.24 13.34 -12.89
C ASP A 57 0.03 12.83 -12.17
N GLY A 58 0.40 11.55 -12.37
CA GLY A 58 1.54 10.93 -11.71
C GLY A 58 1.23 10.32 -10.34
N GLY A 59 -0.01 10.47 -9.86
CA GLY A 59 -0.54 9.72 -8.72
C GLY A 59 -0.89 8.28 -9.09
N ALA A 60 -1.39 7.53 -8.10
CA ALA A 60 -1.92 6.19 -8.31
C ALA A 60 -2.87 5.76 -7.18
N ARG A 61 -3.67 4.73 -7.44
CA ARG A 61 -4.49 4.06 -6.44
C ARG A 61 -4.24 2.57 -6.45
N ALA A 62 -4.18 1.96 -5.28
CA ALA A 62 -4.14 0.51 -5.12
C ALA A 62 -5.27 0.01 -4.23
N GLY A 63 -5.92 -1.07 -4.63
CA GLY A 63 -6.83 -1.81 -3.75
C GLY A 63 -6.05 -2.85 -2.95
N LEU A 64 -6.30 -2.93 -1.65
CA LEU A 64 -5.73 -3.91 -0.72
C LEU A 64 -6.88 -4.64 -0.03
N ARG A 65 -6.90 -5.97 -0.12
CA ARG A 65 -7.90 -6.83 0.55
C ARG A 65 -7.23 -7.61 1.67
N CYS A 66 -7.67 -7.37 2.90
CA CYS A 66 -7.19 -8.10 4.07
C CYS A 66 -7.95 -9.43 4.21
N ALA A 67 -7.26 -10.49 4.63
CA ALA A 67 -7.84 -11.81 4.81
C ALA A 67 -9.04 -11.78 5.78
N GLY A 68 -10.06 -12.59 5.50
CA GLY A 68 -11.35 -12.54 6.21
C GLY A 68 -11.35 -13.09 7.64
N THR A 69 -10.43 -14.00 7.97
CA THR A 69 -10.47 -14.76 9.25
C THR A 69 -9.13 -14.85 9.98
N ARG A 70 -8.02 -14.45 9.33
CA ARG A 70 -6.68 -14.53 9.89
C ARG A 70 -6.20 -13.16 10.36
N GLY A 71 -5.65 -13.12 11.57
CA GLY A 71 -4.81 -12.02 12.02
C GLY A 71 -3.37 -12.18 11.53
N GLY A 72 -2.60 -11.10 11.59
CA GLY A 72 -1.17 -11.13 11.27
C GLY A 72 -0.62 -9.79 10.83
N ARG A 73 0.63 -9.80 10.35
CA ARG A 73 1.32 -8.61 9.83
C ARG A 73 1.69 -8.78 8.37
N ALA A 74 1.49 -7.74 7.57
CA ALA A 74 1.97 -7.63 6.20
C ALA A 74 2.67 -6.29 6.01
N VAL A 75 3.72 -6.28 5.20
CA VAL A 75 4.38 -5.04 4.77
C VAL A 75 3.99 -4.81 3.32
N VAL A 76 3.35 -3.67 3.06
CA VAL A 76 2.96 -3.24 1.72
C VAL A 76 3.91 -2.15 1.27
N THR A 77 4.61 -2.34 0.16
CA THR A 77 5.55 -1.36 -0.38
C THR A 77 5.03 -0.78 -1.69
N ALA A 78 5.13 0.53 -1.82
CA ALA A 78 4.88 1.24 -3.07
C ALA A 78 6.21 1.71 -3.67
N SER A 79 6.42 1.38 -4.94
CA SER A 79 7.65 1.70 -5.66
C SER A 79 7.45 2.90 -6.58
N ALA A 80 8.52 3.67 -6.76
CA ALA A 80 8.56 4.80 -7.68
C ALA A 80 9.84 4.80 -8.51
N LYS A 81 9.76 5.39 -9.70
CA LYS A 81 10.87 5.52 -10.64
C LYS A 81 10.70 6.79 -11.49
N ALA A 82 11.81 7.41 -11.89
CA ALA A 82 11.79 8.42 -12.93
C ALA A 82 11.47 7.76 -14.30
N PRO A 83 10.60 8.36 -15.14
CA PRO A 83 10.10 7.73 -16.36
C PRO A 83 11.20 7.39 -17.38
N ASP A 84 12.14 8.31 -17.60
CA ASP A 84 13.15 8.21 -18.66
C ASP A 84 14.54 7.79 -18.17
N VAL A 85 14.64 7.30 -16.94
CA VAL A 85 15.91 6.87 -16.34
C VAL A 85 16.01 5.35 -16.38
N ALA A 86 17.13 4.80 -16.84
CA ALA A 86 17.38 3.36 -16.79
C ALA A 86 17.47 2.85 -15.34
N GLY A 87 17.02 1.61 -15.09
CA GLY A 87 17.10 0.96 -13.77
C GLY A 87 15.75 0.49 -13.20
N ALA A 88 15.81 -0.26 -12.11
CA ALA A 88 14.63 -0.81 -11.45
C ALA A 88 13.93 0.25 -10.56
N PRO A 89 12.59 0.19 -10.42
CA PRO A 89 11.88 0.99 -9.43
C PRO A 89 12.39 0.72 -8.01
N ARG A 90 12.40 1.75 -7.16
CA ARG A 90 12.78 1.62 -5.75
C ARG A 90 11.59 1.83 -4.85
N VAL A 91 11.58 1.18 -3.69
CA VAL A 91 10.58 1.40 -2.65
C VAL A 91 10.64 2.86 -2.21
N ALA A 92 9.51 3.54 -2.30
CA ALA A 92 9.39 4.95 -1.99
C ALA A 92 8.37 5.23 -0.87
N PHE A 93 7.55 4.25 -0.53
CA PHE A 93 6.67 4.27 0.63
C PHE A 93 6.42 2.84 1.14
N THR A 94 6.26 2.71 2.46
CA THR A 94 5.99 1.44 3.16
C THR A 94 4.79 1.60 4.10
N LEU A 95 3.84 0.68 4.02
CA LEU A 95 2.71 0.55 4.92
C LEU A 95 2.80 -0.77 5.67
N ASP A 96 3.06 -0.70 6.98
CA ASP A 96 2.93 -1.85 7.88
C ASP A 96 1.45 -2.04 8.21
N VAL A 97 0.90 -3.19 7.81
CA VAL A 97 -0.51 -3.54 8.06
C VAL A 97 -0.58 -4.60 9.14
N ASP A 98 -1.20 -4.26 10.26
CA ASP A 98 -1.57 -5.17 11.33
C ASP A 98 -3.05 -5.57 11.17
N VAL A 99 -3.31 -6.80 10.77
CA VAL A 99 -4.67 -7.37 10.73
C VAL A 99 -4.97 -7.95 12.12
N VAL A 100 -5.84 -7.29 12.88
CA VAL A 100 -6.13 -7.62 14.28
C VAL A 100 -7.40 -8.47 14.37
N PRO A 101 -7.29 -9.76 14.72
CA PRO A 101 -8.45 -10.66 14.79
C PRO A 101 -9.43 -10.21 15.87
N TYR A 102 -10.68 -10.65 15.75
CA TYR A 102 -11.64 -10.50 16.84
C TYR A 102 -11.13 -11.25 18.08
N PRO A 103 -11.35 -10.71 19.31
CA PRO A 103 -11.16 -11.52 20.50
C PRO A 103 -12.00 -12.79 20.35
N ARG A 104 -11.39 -13.96 20.51
CA ARG A 104 -12.14 -15.20 20.64
C ARG A 104 -12.66 -15.22 22.08
N GLU A 105 -13.95 -15.00 22.29
CA GLU A 105 -14.60 -15.45 23.52
C GLU A 105 -14.54 -16.97 23.55
N GLY A 106 -14.09 -17.51 24.68
CA GLY A 106 -13.94 -18.94 24.94
C GLY A 106 -15.18 -19.55 25.56
#